data_AF-B9X8I3-F1
#
_entry.id   AF-B9X8I3-F1
#
_cell.length_a   1.000
_cell.length_b   1.000
_cell.length_c   1.000
_cell.angle_alpha   90.00
_cell.angle_beta   90.00
_cell.angle_gamma   90.00
#
_symmetry.space_group_name_H-M   'P 1'
#
loop_
_entity.id
_entity.type
_entity.pdbx_description
1 polymer ?
#
loop_
_entity_poly.entity_id
_entity_poly.type
_entity_poly.pdbx_seq_one_letter_code
_entity_poly.pdbx_strand_id
1 'polypeptide(L)'
;MKGFLRAIAFNLLLGILILFVVIFLQFRNLNLNIFFLKDVKLEVNNKVENSEYILNDIIVNVRGLRILLSKLNPLIVLETELNLLPISYKVQEAGIYVYFENNIFLGFLFDSENNFSIESNLSKSFLLSYEVEDYYEVLLDEPNISIRQGGNLEYKVFLGENVKIREKDILISPQATFRIGNAIYIDSPKKSISNFIIEGNQSNILDYSIMNSKIKEIDNKIFNDTLNNFRQSAYDSWNNPVNFNVSKGGWLKYGTYSFDENLMVCFLAESLIRGNHESIFLRLDSLLVKNEHKLTYLSLNYYANSDQIDKFFSYLSRNKTFIDSLEQDRLMIYLKEDPRLLEKIFLSENGSKLNHALNLLKDPKKILSSNFNFNQTYNILSNYLAFLKISNDDSVCLSFKKELYKFVFTLFSVTDEGKVYILNNNNSTDVVEYALKISGVLKRIASYLKDNLILKLSFNVIYHFLMSDYVKGIPYESYYSDIIDNQYMPQFIFIFNNGSIRWIYSASRALNREITDTRVAINFDQEINYSSYIFFGNILNPTLVRFREIDWFTDYKFYIYSDGWKYYPLSKILVIKATPKKKKTLNILLRFDKITKRINIYE
;
A
#
# COMPACT_ATOMS: atom_id res chain seq x y z
N MET A 1 -20.13 79.48 29.70
CA MET A 1 -19.32 78.37 30.27
C MET A 1 -19.93 76.99 30.08
N LYS A 2 -21.19 76.71 30.47
CA LYS A 2 -21.78 75.35 30.35
C LYS A 2 -21.78 74.76 28.92
N GLY A 3 -22.02 75.59 27.89
CA GLY A 3 -21.96 75.15 26.49
C GLY A 3 -20.55 74.76 26.02
N PHE A 4 -19.54 75.51 26.48
CA PHE A 4 -18.13 75.23 26.16
C PHE A 4 -17.64 73.94 26.85
N LEU A 5 -18.03 73.74 28.12
CA LEU A 5 -17.75 72.48 28.84
C LEU A 5 -18.45 71.27 28.21
N ARG A 6 -19.68 71.42 27.70
CA ARG A 6 -20.38 70.35 26.97
C ARG A 6 -19.71 70.04 25.63
N ALA A 7 -19.26 71.06 24.90
CA ALA A 7 -18.53 70.86 23.64
C ALA A 7 -17.19 70.17 23.88
N ILE A 8 -16.46 70.55 24.92
CA ILE A 8 -15.21 69.88 25.32
C ILE A 8 -15.49 68.43 25.72
N ALA A 9 -16.49 68.17 26.58
CA ALA A 9 -16.85 66.82 26.99
C ALA A 9 -17.29 65.95 25.81
N PHE A 10 -18.06 66.51 24.87
CA PHE A 10 -18.48 65.82 23.66
C PHE A 10 -17.30 65.48 22.75
N ASN A 11 -16.38 66.42 22.53
CA ASN A 11 -15.19 66.19 21.71
C ASN A 11 -14.22 65.19 22.38
N LEU A 12 -14.15 65.18 23.70
CA LEU A 12 -13.32 64.23 24.45
C LEU A 12 -13.93 62.82 24.39
N LEU A 13 -15.26 62.71 24.48
CA LEU A 13 -15.99 61.44 24.35
C LEU A 13 -15.93 60.92 22.91
N LEU A 14 -16.03 61.80 21.90
CA LEU A 14 -15.80 61.47 20.50
C LEU A 14 -14.35 61.02 20.27
N GLY A 15 -13.37 61.68 20.88
CA GLY A 15 -11.97 61.29 20.84
C GLY A 15 -11.73 59.91 21.46
N ILE A 16 -12.34 59.62 22.61
CA ILE A 16 -12.31 58.29 23.23
C ILE A 16 -12.99 57.25 22.34
N LEU A 17 -14.12 57.58 21.72
CA LEU A 17 -14.85 56.65 20.87
C LEU A 17 -14.08 56.35 19.58
N ILE A 18 -13.44 57.35 18.98
CA ILE A 18 -12.53 57.17 17.84
C ILE A 18 -11.32 56.35 18.27
N LEU A 19 -10.71 56.64 19.42
CA LEU A 19 -9.60 55.85 19.96
C LEU A 19 -10.03 54.39 20.19
N PHE A 20 -11.22 54.17 20.74
CA PHE A 20 -11.78 52.84 20.97
C PHE A 20 -12.07 52.12 19.64
N VAL A 21 -12.57 52.83 18.63
CA VAL A 21 -12.76 52.26 17.28
C VAL A 21 -11.43 51.97 16.60
N VAL A 22 -10.40 52.80 16.79
CA VAL A 22 -9.05 52.57 16.28
C VAL A 22 -8.42 51.38 16.98
N ILE A 23 -8.45 51.31 18.32
CA ILE A 23 -7.99 50.16 19.11
C ILE A 23 -8.80 48.92 18.71
N PHE A 24 -10.12 49.01 18.62
CA PHE A 24 -10.95 47.88 18.20
C PHE A 24 -10.65 47.44 16.77
N LEU A 25 -10.41 48.35 15.81
CA LEU A 25 -9.97 47.96 14.45
C LEU A 25 -8.56 47.37 14.45
N GLN A 26 -7.67 47.88 15.31
CA GLN A 26 -6.28 47.46 15.44
C GLN A 26 -6.16 46.11 16.18
N PHE A 27 -7.07 45.80 17.10
CA PHE A 27 -7.14 44.58 17.92
C PHE A 27 -8.30 43.64 17.56
N ARG A 28 -9.20 43.98 16.64
CA ARG A 28 -10.15 43.02 16.02
C ARG A 28 -9.38 41.94 15.25
N ASN A 29 -8.13 42.23 14.90
CA ASN A 29 -7.10 41.28 14.46
C ASN A 29 -6.47 40.48 15.62
N LEU A 30 -7.19 40.24 16.72
CA LEU A 30 -6.79 39.23 17.70
C LEU A 30 -6.99 37.87 17.02
N ASN A 31 -5.90 37.48 16.38
CA ASN A 31 -5.76 36.42 15.40
C ASN A 31 -5.84 35.00 15.98
N LEU A 32 -6.37 34.82 17.19
CA LEU A 32 -6.28 33.61 18.00
C LEU A 32 -7.59 32.81 17.93
N ASN A 33 -7.61 31.73 17.15
CA ASN A 33 -8.72 30.78 17.06
C ASN A 33 -8.44 29.54 17.93
N ILE A 34 -9.41 29.09 18.74
CA ILE A 34 -9.28 27.87 19.58
C ILE A 34 -10.32 26.83 19.16
N PHE A 35 -9.91 25.59 18.93
CA PHE A 35 -10.77 24.46 18.58
C PHE A 35 -10.55 23.28 19.55
N PHE A 36 -11.61 22.52 19.84
CA PHE A 36 -11.56 21.34 20.72
C PHE A 36 -12.05 20.08 19.97
N LEU A 37 -11.27 19.00 20.01
CA LEU A 37 -11.59 17.70 19.45
C LEU A 37 -11.15 16.59 20.42
N LYS A 38 -12.11 16.00 21.16
CA LYS A 38 -11.83 15.06 22.28
C LYS A 38 -10.82 15.66 23.27
N ASP A 39 -9.70 14.96 23.53
CA ASP A 39 -8.61 15.38 24.41
C ASP A 39 -7.58 16.29 23.69
N VAL A 40 -7.80 16.66 22.42
CA VAL A 40 -6.91 17.54 21.65
C VAL A 40 -7.50 18.96 21.58
N LYS A 41 -6.72 19.95 22.00
CA LYS A 41 -7.01 21.39 21.87
C LYS A 41 -6.06 22.02 20.86
N LEU A 42 -6.60 22.73 19.87
CA LEU A 42 -5.83 23.45 18.85
C LEU A 42 -5.98 24.96 19.07
N GLU A 43 -4.87 25.68 19.26
CA GLU A 43 -4.82 27.13 19.28
C GLU A 43 -4.08 27.63 18.04
N VAL A 44 -4.62 28.62 17.35
CA VAL A 44 -4.10 29.11 16.07
C VAL A 44 -3.94 30.60 16.12
N ASN A 45 -2.71 31.14 16.04
CA ASN A 45 -2.50 32.57 15.81
C ASN A 45 -2.16 32.85 14.35
N ASN A 46 -2.88 33.79 13.77
CA ASN A 46 -2.53 34.42 12.50
C ASN A 46 -1.74 35.73 12.72
N LYS A 47 -1.11 36.25 11.68
CA LYS A 47 -0.59 37.63 11.60
C LYS A 47 -1.20 38.30 10.36
N VAL A 48 -1.25 39.62 10.33
CA VAL A 48 -1.73 40.36 9.16
C VAL A 48 -0.54 40.90 8.38
N GLU A 49 -0.39 40.49 7.13
CA GLU A 49 0.68 40.93 6.23
C GLU A 49 0.06 41.25 4.87
N ASN A 50 0.37 42.42 4.29
CA ASN A 50 -0.24 42.92 3.03
C ASN A 50 -1.78 42.83 2.98
N SER A 51 -2.45 43.09 4.12
CA SER A 51 -3.91 43.02 4.27
C SER A 51 -4.53 41.61 4.18
N GLU A 52 -3.71 40.55 4.18
CA GLU A 52 -4.15 39.15 4.27
C GLU A 52 -3.76 38.53 5.62
N TYR A 53 -4.60 37.63 6.13
CA TYR A 53 -4.30 36.85 7.34
C TYR A 53 -3.45 35.64 6.95
N ILE A 54 -2.22 35.62 7.44
CA ILE A 54 -1.29 34.51 7.24
C ILE A 54 -1.10 33.80 8.57
N LEU A 55 -1.10 32.46 8.54
CA LEU A 55 -0.85 31.65 9.71
C LEU A 55 0.53 31.98 10.32
N ASN A 56 0.56 32.26 11.62
CA ASN A 56 1.77 32.67 12.34
C ASN A 56 2.24 31.57 13.30
N ASP A 57 1.33 30.99 14.07
CA ASP A 57 1.61 29.84 14.91
C ASP A 57 0.40 28.90 15.04
N ILE A 58 0.70 27.65 15.39
CA ILE A 58 -0.25 26.63 15.80
C ILE A 58 0.29 25.96 17.07
N ILE A 59 -0.59 25.78 18.04
CA ILE A 59 -0.32 25.04 19.26
C ILE A 59 -1.31 23.88 19.34
N VAL A 60 -0.79 22.66 19.42
CA VAL A 60 -1.58 21.43 19.61
C VAL A 60 -1.34 20.91 21.00
N ASN A 61 -2.37 20.91 21.83
CA ASN A 61 -2.31 20.44 23.21
C ASN A 61 -3.07 19.12 23.33
N VAL A 62 -2.42 18.10 23.88
CA VAL A 62 -2.98 16.77 24.08
C VAL A 62 -2.37 16.12 25.32
N ARG A 63 -3.23 15.71 26.27
CA ARG A 63 -2.83 14.92 27.45
C ARG A 63 -1.59 15.48 28.17
N GLY A 64 -1.53 16.81 28.32
CA GLY A 64 -0.45 17.52 29.00
C GLY A 64 0.78 17.86 28.16
N LEU A 65 0.86 17.39 26.90
CA LEU A 65 1.88 17.80 25.94
C LEU A 65 1.37 18.94 25.07
N ARG A 66 2.07 20.06 25.11
CA ARG A 66 1.81 21.26 24.30
C ARG A 66 2.83 21.34 23.17
N ILE A 67 2.46 20.85 21.99
CA ILE A 67 3.30 20.86 20.78
C ILE A 67 3.21 22.24 20.13
N LEU A 68 4.37 22.87 19.94
CA LEU A 68 4.48 24.24 19.44
C LEU A 68 4.98 24.23 18.00
N LEU A 69 4.19 24.79 17.07
CA LEU A 69 4.53 24.95 15.66
C LEU A 69 4.51 26.43 15.29
N SER A 70 5.66 27.07 15.28
CA SER A 70 5.80 28.51 15.00
C SER A 70 7.15 28.82 14.35
N LYS A 71 7.41 30.09 14.06
CA LYS A 71 8.73 30.51 13.58
C LYS A 71 9.85 30.27 14.60
N LEU A 72 9.54 30.33 15.89
CA LEU A 72 10.52 30.07 16.97
C LEU A 72 10.66 28.58 17.25
N ASN A 73 9.57 27.82 17.06
CA ASN A 73 9.53 26.37 17.22
C ASN A 73 9.06 25.74 15.89
N PRO A 74 9.89 25.79 14.84
CA PRO A 74 9.52 25.20 13.57
C PRO A 74 9.54 23.69 13.67
N LEU A 75 8.86 23.03 12.73
CA LEU A 75 9.07 21.61 12.50
C LEU A 75 10.44 21.42 11.85
N ILE A 76 11.39 20.83 12.56
CA ILE A 76 12.77 20.69 12.09
C ILE A 76 12.95 19.33 11.45
N VAL A 77 13.16 19.28 10.15
CA VAL A 77 13.48 18.03 9.44
C VAL A 77 14.98 17.77 9.59
N LEU A 78 15.37 16.74 10.34
CA LEU A 78 16.74 16.52 10.82
C LEU A 78 17.76 16.31 9.69
N GLU A 79 17.43 15.55 8.66
CA GLU A 79 18.38 15.23 7.59
C GLU A 79 18.67 16.42 6.67
N THR A 80 17.86 17.48 6.75
CA THR A 80 18.03 18.70 5.95
C THR A 80 18.18 19.96 6.79
N GLU A 81 18.04 19.84 8.11
CA GLU A 81 17.85 20.95 9.06
C GLU A 81 16.82 21.98 8.58
N LEU A 82 15.83 21.49 7.82
CA LEU A 82 14.87 22.35 7.15
C LEU A 82 13.76 22.69 8.14
N ASN A 83 13.64 23.97 8.44
CA ASN A 83 12.64 24.52 9.34
C ASN A 83 11.35 24.76 8.57
N LEU A 84 10.37 23.90 8.77
CA LEU A 84 9.05 24.01 8.17
C LEU A 84 8.12 24.84 9.05
N LEU A 85 7.51 25.84 8.43
CA LEU A 85 6.50 26.69 9.06
C LEU A 85 5.11 26.25 8.61
N PRO A 86 4.13 26.21 9.53
CA PRO A 86 2.78 25.81 9.18
C PRO A 86 2.17 26.90 8.28
N ILE A 87 1.54 26.49 7.17
CA ILE A 87 0.90 27.38 6.20
C ILE A 87 -0.63 27.32 6.27
N SER A 88 -1.21 26.19 6.67
CA SER A 88 -2.66 26.03 6.83
C SER A 88 -3.00 24.82 7.71
N TYR A 89 -4.27 24.66 8.07
CA TYR A 89 -4.75 23.52 8.86
C TYR A 89 -6.16 23.11 8.42
N LYS A 90 -6.53 21.85 8.68
CA LYS A 90 -7.86 21.29 8.42
C LYS A 90 -8.29 20.38 9.57
N VAL A 91 -9.46 20.63 10.13
CA VAL A 91 -10.10 19.80 11.16
C VAL A 91 -11.04 18.79 10.49
N GLN A 92 -10.97 17.51 10.86
CA GLN A 92 -11.82 16.42 10.38
C GLN A 92 -12.38 15.62 11.57
N GLU A 93 -13.35 14.73 11.33
CA GLU A 93 -14.02 13.96 12.40
C GLU A 93 -13.07 13.08 13.23
N ALA A 94 -11.96 12.60 12.64
CA ALA A 94 -10.99 11.70 13.28
C ALA A 94 -9.67 12.36 13.70
N GLY A 95 -9.50 13.67 13.48
CA GLY A 95 -8.25 14.36 13.83
C GLY A 95 -8.02 15.70 13.14
N ILE A 96 -6.86 16.30 13.43
CA ILE A 96 -6.45 17.61 12.94
C ILE A 96 -5.23 17.46 12.03
N TYR A 97 -5.26 18.07 10.85
CA TYR A 97 -4.15 18.09 9.91
C TYR A 97 -3.55 19.48 9.83
N VAL A 98 -2.26 19.62 10.08
CA VAL A 98 -1.49 20.86 9.90
C VAL A 98 -0.62 20.70 8.65
N TYR A 99 -0.73 21.64 7.72
CA TYR A 99 -0.01 21.64 6.46
C TYR A 99 1.12 22.65 6.48
N PHE A 100 2.21 22.27 5.84
CA PHE A 100 3.42 23.03 5.64
C PHE A 100 3.65 23.19 4.13
N GLU A 101 4.66 23.96 3.75
CA GLU A 101 5.07 24.08 2.35
C GLU A 101 5.37 22.71 1.72
N ASN A 102 5.31 22.62 0.39
CA ASN A 102 5.58 21.40 -0.38
C ASN A 102 4.60 20.24 -0.09
N ASN A 103 3.35 20.55 0.25
CA ASN A 103 2.29 19.57 0.57
C ASN A 103 2.65 18.64 1.74
N ILE A 104 3.54 19.07 2.62
CA ILE A 104 3.87 18.34 3.83
C ILE A 104 2.74 18.53 4.84
N PHE A 105 2.38 17.46 5.56
CA PHE A 105 1.40 17.55 6.64
C PHE A 105 1.80 16.75 7.87
N LEU A 106 1.27 17.18 9.01
CA LEU A 106 1.21 16.45 10.26
C LEU A 106 -0.26 16.20 10.62
N GLY A 107 -0.63 14.93 10.77
CA GLY A 107 -1.92 14.48 11.26
C GLY A 107 -1.85 14.17 12.75
N PHE A 108 -2.74 14.79 13.52
CA PHE A 108 -2.96 14.55 14.94
C PHE A 108 -4.26 13.77 15.09
N LEU A 109 -4.15 12.45 15.20
CA LEU A 109 -5.26 11.52 14.94
C LEU A 109 -5.59 10.67 16.18
N PHE A 110 -6.86 10.33 16.33
CA PHE A 110 -7.31 9.29 17.26
C PHE A 110 -7.69 8.02 16.50
N ASP A 111 -7.20 6.88 16.96
CA ASP A 111 -7.65 5.58 16.47
C ASP A 111 -8.99 5.15 17.11
N SER A 112 -9.50 3.98 16.68
CA SER A 112 -10.75 3.40 17.20
C SER A 112 -10.70 3.03 18.69
N GLU A 113 -9.50 2.91 19.27
CA GLU A 113 -9.26 2.60 20.68
C GLU A 113 -8.99 3.86 21.53
N ASN A 114 -9.13 5.05 20.93
CA ASN A 114 -8.87 6.35 21.54
C ASN A 114 -7.38 6.61 21.90
N ASN A 115 -6.45 5.90 21.25
CA ASN A 115 -5.04 6.26 21.31
C ASN A 115 -4.78 7.46 20.40
N PHE A 116 -4.03 8.42 20.93
CA PHE A 116 -3.56 9.56 20.14
C PHE A 116 -2.31 9.15 19.36
N SER A 117 -2.21 9.58 18.11
CA SER A 117 -1.04 9.37 17.27
C SER A 117 -0.68 10.61 16.46
N ILE A 118 0.62 10.76 16.20
CA ILE A 118 1.12 11.77 15.26
C ILE A 118 1.57 11.03 14.01
N GLU A 119 0.94 11.37 12.90
CA GLU A 119 1.28 10.87 11.57
C GLU A 119 1.83 11.99 10.69
N SER A 120 2.67 11.65 9.74
CA SER A 120 3.20 12.60 8.77
C SER A 120 3.40 11.94 7.42
N ASN A 121 3.31 12.72 6.34
CA ASN A 121 3.81 12.31 5.03
C ASN A 121 5.31 12.65 4.83
N LEU A 122 6.01 13.14 5.87
CA LEU A 122 7.45 13.34 5.84
C LEU A 122 8.18 12.02 5.71
N SER A 123 9.04 11.95 4.71
CA SER A 123 9.96 10.83 4.45
C SER A 123 11.28 10.96 5.20
N LYS A 124 11.37 11.92 6.13
CA LYS A 124 12.56 12.31 6.90
C LYS A 124 12.21 12.51 8.38
N SER A 125 13.13 12.18 9.28
CA SER A 125 12.90 12.34 10.71
C SER A 125 12.75 13.81 11.05
N PHE A 126 11.85 14.12 11.97
CA PHE A 126 11.60 15.49 12.35
C PHE A 126 11.54 15.65 13.87
N LEU A 127 11.94 16.83 14.32
CA LEU A 127 11.79 17.26 15.71
C LEU A 127 10.56 18.15 15.82
N LEU A 128 9.74 17.82 16.81
CA LEU A 128 8.65 18.65 17.31
C LEU A 128 9.03 19.18 18.68
N SER A 129 9.10 20.50 18.83
CA SER A 129 9.21 21.11 20.15
C SER A 129 7.90 20.92 20.93
N TYR A 130 8.02 20.58 22.21
CA TYR A 130 6.87 20.54 23.11
C TYR A 130 7.20 21.14 24.47
N GLU A 131 6.15 21.63 25.14
CA GLU A 131 6.17 22.01 26.55
C GLU A 131 5.22 21.09 27.33
N VAL A 132 5.47 20.93 28.63
CA VAL A 132 4.59 20.19 29.53
C VAL A 132 3.75 21.20 30.30
N GLU A 133 2.44 21.00 30.39
CA GLU A 133 1.57 21.86 31.20
C GLU A 133 1.85 21.74 32.70
N ASP A 134 1.62 22.82 33.46
CA ASP A 134 1.98 23.00 34.89
C ASP A 134 1.44 21.95 35.89
N TYR A 135 0.63 20.99 35.44
CA TYR A 135 0.05 19.89 36.24
C TYR A 135 0.39 18.48 35.73
N TYR A 136 1.24 18.41 34.70
CA TYR A 136 1.69 17.17 34.10
C TYR A 136 3.19 16.97 34.31
N GLU A 137 3.62 15.72 34.38
CA GLU A 137 5.01 15.32 34.47
C GLU A 137 5.28 14.22 33.43
N VAL A 138 6.34 14.36 32.64
CA VAL A 138 6.76 13.32 31.70
C VAL A 138 7.88 12.50 32.34
N LEU A 139 7.62 11.22 32.60
CA LEU A 139 8.58 10.28 33.13
C LEU A 139 9.28 9.56 31.98
N LEU A 140 10.60 9.74 31.88
CA LEU A 140 11.44 9.24 30.79
C LEU A 140 12.28 8.01 31.20
N ASP A 141 11.72 7.13 32.04
CA ASP A 141 12.42 5.93 32.52
C ASP A 141 12.29 4.79 31.50
N GLU A 142 13.29 4.59 30.62
CA GLU A 142 13.27 3.43 29.70
C GLU A 142 13.19 2.10 30.50
N PRO A 143 12.29 1.15 30.14
CA PRO A 143 11.47 1.11 28.92
C PRO A 143 10.03 1.68 29.05
N ASN A 144 9.69 2.33 30.17
CA ASN A 144 8.34 2.78 30.50
C ASN A 144 8.22 4.31 30.50
N ILE A 145 7.93 4.89 29.33
CA ILE A 145 7.68 6.32 29.21
C ILE A 145 6.20 6.60 29.50
N SER A 146 5.93 7.53 30.41
CA SER A 146 4.55 7.89 30.77
C SER A 146 4.40 9.38 31.07
N ILE A 147 3.17 9.88 30.93
CA ILE A 147 2.79 11.26 31.27
C ILE A 147 1.85 11.16 32.47
N ARG A 148 2.24 11.72 33.62
CA ARG A 148 1.41 11.74 34.83
C ARG A 148 0.71 13.07 34.98
N GLN A 149 -0.54 13.03 35.44
CA GLN A 149 -1.30 14.22 35.82
C GLN A 149 -1.53 14.17 37.34
N GLY A 150 -0.70 14.90 38.09
CA GLY A 150 -0.65 14.80 39.55
C GLY A 150 -0.34 13.38 40.06
N GLY A 151 -0.93 12.99 41.20
CA GLY A 151 -0.63 11.72 41.87
C GLY A 151 -1.45 10.50 41.45
N ASN A 152 -2.48 10.65 40.60
CA ASN A 152 -3.54 9.64 40.45
C ASN A 152 -3.75 9.13 39.02
N LEU A 153 -3.22 9.80 37.99
CA LEU A 153 -3.49 9.54 36.57
C LEU A 153 -2.20 9.44 35.75
N GLU A 154 -2.12 8.45 34.86
CA GLU A 154 -0.96 8.16 34.00
C GLU A 154 -1.38 7.77 32.59
N TYR A 155 -0.72 8.34 31.59
CA TYR A 155 -0.86 7.98 30.17
C TYR A 155 0.41 7.28 29.71
N LYS A 156 0.29 6.06 29.18
CA LYS A 156 1.46 5.35 28.60
C LYS A 156 1.80 5.92 27.23
N VAL A 157 3.09 6.19 27.01
CA VAL A 157 3.61 6.62 25.72
C VAL A 157 4.26 5.43 25.03
N PHE A 158 3.83 5.13 23.81
CA PHE A 158 4.39 4.09 22.97
C PHE A 158 5.19 4.74 21.84
N LEU A 159 6.48 4.46 21.82
CA LEU A 159 7.41 4.97 20.82
C LEU A 159 7.71 3.87 19.81
N GLY A 160 7.50 4.14 18.53
CA GLY A 160 7.99 3.30 17.44
C GLY A 160 9.51 3.31 17.35
N GLU A 161 10.08 2.42 16.55
CA GLU A 161 11.53 2.37 16.33
C GLU A 161 12.08 3.73 15.88
N ASN A 162 13.14 4.20 16.54
CA ASN A 162 13.77 5.50 16.27
C ASN A 162 12.88 6.72 16.54
N VAL A 163 11.79 6.56 17.28
CA VAL A 163 11.09 7.68 17.92
C VAL A 163 11.71 7.88 19.30
N LYS A 164 12.05 9.12 19.65
CA LYS A 164 12.58 9.46 20.97
C LYS A 164 11.86 10.70 21.47
N ILE A 165 11.40 10.66 22.70
CA ILE A 165 10.95 11.84 23.43
C ILE A 165 12.05 12.24 24.41
N ARG A 166 12.41 13.53 24.39
CA ARG A 166 13.40 14.15 25.27
C ARG A 166 12.71 15.29 25.99
N GLU A 167 13.32 15.87 27.01
CA GLU A 167 12.70 16.90 27.86
C GLU A 167 12.01 18.07 27.14
N LYS A 168 12.41 18.41 25.90
CA LYS A 168 11.90 19.56 25.14
C LYS A 168 11.45 19.25 23.71
N ASP A 169 11.73 18.05 23.22
CA ASP A 169 11.44 17.69 21.83
C ASP A 169 11.02 16.23 21.66
N ILE A 170 10.22 15.99 20.63
CA ILE A 170 9.86 14.66 20.16
C ILE A 170 10.52 14.48 18.81
N LEU A 171 11.46 13.55 18.74
CA LEU A 171 12.02 13.02 17.51
C LEU A 171 11.08 11.95 16.97
N ILE A 172 10.44 12.22 15.84
CA ILE A 172 9.61 11.26 15.13
C ILE A 172 10.32 10.90 13.83
N SER A 173 10.63 9.62 13.67
CA SER A 173 11.20 9.10 12.44
C SER A 173 10.10 8.77 11.42
N PRO A 174 10.41 8.81 10.12
CA PRO A 174 9.42 8.52 9.07
C PRO A 174 8.78 7.17 9.31
N GLN A 175 7.46 7.11 9.16
CA GLN A 175 6.68 5.87 9.32
C GLN A 175 6.74 5.23 10.72
N ALA A 176 7.41 5.87 11.67
CA ALA A 176 7.46 5.43 13.05
C ALA A 176 6.33 6.10 13.83
N THR A 177 5.65 5.32 14.67
CA THR A 177 4.44 5.79 15.35
C THR A 177 4.81 6.36 16.72
N PHE A 178 4.57 7.65 16.94
CA PHE A 178 4.45 8.22 18.28
C PHE A 178 2.99 8.06 18.73
N ARG A 179 2.74 7.33 19.82
CA ARG A 179 1.38 7.10 20.33
C ARG A 179 1.29 7.38 21.82
N ILE A 180 0.17 7.98 22.23
CA ILE A 180 -0.19 8.13 23.65
C ILE A 180 -1.45 7.30 23.89
N GLY A 181 -1.38 6.35 24.82
CA GLY A 181 -2.50 5.51 25.24
C GLY A 181 -3.49 6.26 26.14
N ASN A 182 -4.62 5.62 26.46
CA ASN A 182 -5.64 6.17 27.36
C ASN A 182 -5.15 6.32 28.82
N ALA A 183 -5.91 7.08 29.62
CA ALA A 183 -5.64 7.32 31.03
C ALA A 183 -5.71 6.03 31.87
N ILE A 184 -4.75 5.86 32.77
CA ILE A 184 -4.61 4.76 33.73
C ILE A 184 -4.55 5.36 35.15
N TYR A 185 -5.32 4.84 36.09
CA TYR A 185 -5.27 5.28 37.49
C TYR A 185 -4.16 4.54 38.26
N ILE A 186 -3.24 5.25 38.92
CA ILE A 186 -2.10 4.66 39.67
C ILE A 186 -2.46 4.48 41.15
N ASP A 187 -2.57 3.23 41.59
CA ASP A 187 -2.41 2.84 43.00
C ASP A 187 -0.96 2.30 43.20
N SER A 188 -0.23 2.79 44.19
CA SER A 188 1.24 2.57 44.37
C SER A 188 1.59 1.27 45.17
N PRO A 189 2.88 0.80 45.28
CA PRO A 189 3.46 -0.32 44.49
C PRO A 189 4.13 -1.48 45.31
N LYS A 190 4.55 -2.61 44.68
CA LYS A 190 5.51 -3.61 45.25
C LYS A 190 6.46 -4.32 44.26
N LYS A 191 7.77 -4.01 44.43
CA LYS A 191 9.04 -4.81 44.41
C LYS A 191 9.26 -6.10 43.56
N SER A 192 10.27 -5.99 42.67
CA SER A 192 11.48 -6.83 42.40
C SER A 192 11.44 -8.37 42.33
N ILE A 193 12.18 -8.97 41.36
CA ILE A 193 13.31 -9.93 41.53
C ILE A 193 14.05 -10.15 40.18
N SER A 194 15.34 -10.44 40.29
CA SER A 194 16.44 -10.42 39.32
C SER A 194 16.94 -11.81 38.81
N ASN A 195 17.75 -11.75 37.75
CA ASN A 195 18.86 -12.64 37.30
C ASN A 195 18.56 -13.93 36.52
N PHE A 196 19.21 -14.07 35.35
CA PHE A 196 20.19 -15.15 35.07
C PHE A 196 21.10 -14.80 33.87
N ILE A 197 22.40 -15.05 34.04
CA ILE A 197 23.49 -14.98 33.05
C ILE A 197 23.70 -16.39 32.48
N ILE A 198 23.90 -16.55 31.16
CA ILE A 198 24.79 -17.57 30.56
C ILE A 198 25.43 -16.98 29.29
N GLU A 199 26.76 -16.86 29.30
CA GLU A 199 27.62 -16.71 28.12
C GLU A 199 27.79 -18.06 27.39
N GLY A 200 27.91 -18.01 26.06
CA GLY A 200 28.31 -19.15 25.25
C GLY A 200 28.48 -18.77 23.78
N ASN A 201 29.68 -18.32 23.41
CA ASN A 201 30.11 -18.18 22.01
C ASN A 201 30.11 -19.54 21.31
N GLN A 202 29.35 -19.69 20.23
CA GLN A 202 29.69 -20.55 19.10
C GLN A 202 28.98 -20.04 17.83
N SER A 203 29.78 -19.59 16.87
CA SER A 203 29.37 -19.26 15.52
C SER A 203 28.88 -20.53 14.80
N ASN A 204 27.57 -20.74 14.79
CA ASN A 204 26.97 -21.80 13.98
C ASN A 204 26.89 -21.34 12.52
N ILE A 205 27.68 -22.00 11.68
CA ILE A 205 27.28 -22.27 10.30
C ILE A 205 25.92 -22.98 10.41
N LEU A 206 24.83 -22.28 10.05
CA LEU A 206 23.50 -22.87 10.03
C LEU A 206 23.54 -24.03 9.02
N ASP A 207 23.50 -25.26 9.50
CA ASP A 207 23.56 -26.46 8.66
C ASP A 207 22.16 -26.68 8.05
N TYR A 208 21.86 -25.96 6.97
CA TYR A 208 20.57 -26.00 6.25
C TYR A 208 20.15 -27.42 5.84
N SER A 209 21.11 -28.35 5.77
CA SER A 209 20.89 -29.78 5.52
C SER A 209 20.05 -30.45 6.62
N ILE A 210 20.30 -30.10 7.89
CA ILE A 210 19.60 -30.64 9.06
C ILE A 210 18.16 -30.15 9.07
N MET A 211 17.93 -28.86 8.82
CA MET A 211 16.59 -28.28 8.78
C MET A 211 15.75 -28.86 7.64
N ASN A 212 16.35 -29.05 6.47
CA ASN A 212 15.73 -29.74 5.33
C ASN A 212 15.30 -31.17 5.68
N SER A 213 16.17 -31.95 6.34
CA SER A 213 15.83 -33.33 6.74
C SER A 213 14.65 -33.41 7.72
N LYS A 214 14.37 -32.33 8.47
CA LYS A 214 13.23 -32.27 9.40
C LYS A 214 11.91 -31.91 8.70
N ILE A 215 11.91 -31.24 7.55
CA ILE A 215 10.65 -30.84 6.89
C ILE A 215 9.92 -32.08 6.40
N LYS A 216 8.75 -32.35 7.00
CA LYS A 216 7.89 -33.45 6.57
C LYS A 216 7.25 -33.10 5.23
N GLU A 217 7.36 -34.01 4.28
CA GLU A 217 6.69 -33.85 3.00
C GLU A 217 5.19 -33.99 3.19
N ILE A 218 4.45 -33.06 2.60
CA ILE A 218 3.00 -33.10 2.58
C ILE A 218 2.59 -33.78 1.30
N ASP A 219 1.78 -34.82 1.42
CA ASP A 219 1.23 -35.52 0.27
C ASP A 219 0.48 -34.53 -0.64
N ASN A 220 0.80 -34.54 -1.94
CA ASN A 220 0.26 -33.60 -2.91
C ASN A 220 -1.27 -33.69 -3.00
N LYS A 221 -1.87 -34.88 -2.82
CA LYS A 221 -3.32 -35.03 -2.83
C LYS A 221 -3.92 -34.36 -1.60
N ILE A 222 -3.38 -34.60 -0.40
CA ILE A 222 -3.81 -33.94 0.85
C ILE A 222 -3.68 -32.41 0.74
N PHE A 223 -2.57 -31.92 0.20
CA PHE A 223 -2.36 -30.49 0.01
C PHE A 223 -3.39 -29.89 -0.95
N ASN A 224 -3.61 -30.52 -2.10
CA ASN A 224 -4.59 -30.08 -3.08
C ASN A 224 -6.02 -30.15 -2.55
N ASP A 225 -6.37 -31.18 -1.78
CA ASP A 225 -7.69 -31.31 -1.12
C ASP A 225 -7.89 -30.18 -0.10
N THR A 226 -6.85 -29.83 0.66
CA THR A 226 -6.86 -28.69 1.59
C THR A 226 -7.08 -27.36 0.87
N LEU A 227 -6.38 -27.12 -0.24
CA LEU A 227 -6.57 -25.92 -1.05
C LEU A 227 -7.98 -25.88 -1.68
N ASN A 228 -8.50 -27.01 -2.14
CA ASN A 228 -9.84 -27.09 -2.70
C ASN A 228 -10.92 -26.81 -1.65
N ASN A 229 -10.76 -27.34 -0.43
CA ASN A 229 -11.63 -27.02 0.70
C ASN A 229 -11.59 -25.53 1.03
N PHE A 230 -10.40 -24.93 1.09
CA PHE A 230 -10.25 -23.48 1.27
C PHE A 230 -10.99 -22.69 0.16
N ARG A 231 -10.78 -23.05 -1.11
CA ARG A 231 -11.46 -22.41 -2.26
C ARG A 231 -12.98 -22.55 -2.18
N GLN A 232 -13.46 -23.71 -1.75
CA GLN A 232 -14.88 -23.96 -1.52
C GLN A 232 -15.43 -23.08 -0.41
N SER A 233 -14.77 -23.04 0.76
CA SER A 233 -15.17 -22.19 1.88
C SER A 233 -15.17 -20.71 1.54
N ALA A 234 -14.16 -20.24 0.79
CA ALA A 234 -14.11 -18.86 0.31
C ALA A 234 -15.28 -18.55 -0.63
N TYR A 235 -15.49 -19.39 -1.66
CA TYR A 235 -16.59 -19.23 -2.62
C TYR A 235 -17.96 -19.25 -1.95
N ASP A 236 -18.19 -20.19 -1.04
CA ASP A 236 -19.44 -20.29 -0.29
C ASP A 236 -19.64 -19.06 0.60
N SER A 237 -18.60 -18.60 1.30
CA SER A 237 -18.66 -17.39 2.12
C SER A 237 -19.02 -16.16 1.29
N TRP A 238 -18.39 -15.97 0.12
CA TRP A 238 -18.66 -14.82 -0.76
C TRP A 238 -20.04 -14.87 -1.41
N ASN A 239 -20.62 -16.07 -1.59
CA ASN A 239 -21.91 -16.25 -2.24
C ASN A 239 -23.09 -16.36 -1.24
N ASN A 240 -22.80 -16.59 0.04
CA ASN A 240 -23.78 -16.83 1.10
C ASN A 240 -24.70 -15.60 1.32
N PRO A 241 -26.03 -15.75 1.31
CA PRO A 241 -26.96 -14.64 1.56
C PRO A 241 -26.79 -13.92 2.91
N VAL A 242 -26.22 -14.58 3.92
CA VAL A 242 -25.86 -13.96 5.20
C VAL A 242 -24.73 -12.95 5.02
N ASN A 243 -23.72 -13.31 4.23
CA ASN A 243 -22.52 -12.50 4.04
C ASN A 243 -22.58 -11.61 2.79
N PHE A 244 -23.51 -11.84 1.87
CA PHE A 244 -23.60 -11.11 0.61
C PHE A 244 -25.04 -10.70 0.27
N ASN A 245 -25.24 -9.40 0.14
CA ASN A 245 -26.52 -8.80 -0.21
C ASN A 245 -26.33 -7.55 -1.09
N VAL A 246 -26.79 -7.65 -2.33
CA VAL A 246 -26.72 -6.58 -3.34
C VAL A 246 -27.53 -5.34 -2.97
N SER A 247 -28.71 -5.51 -2.33
CA SER A 247 -29.54 -4.38 -1.94
C SER A 247 -28.96 -3.63 -0.73
N LYS A 248 -28.20 -4.32 0.13
CA LYS A 248 -27.50 -3.71 1.28
C LYS A 248 -26.10 -3.18 0.95
N GLY A 249 -25.63 -3.33 -0.30
CA GLY A 249 -24.39 -2.70 -0.76
C GLY A 249 -23.20 -3.63 -0.97
N GLY A 250 -23.36 -4.96 -0.87
CA GLY A 250 -22.29 -5.91 -1.18
C GLY A 250 -22.08 -6.95 -0.09
N TRP A 251 -20.87 -7.04 0.45
CA TRP A 251 -20.48 -8.04 1.44
C TRP A 251 -20.49 -7.49 2.86
N LEU A 252 -20.86 -8.32 3.82
CA LEU A 252 -20.83 -8.00 5.25
C LEU A 252 -19.38 -8.02 5.74
N LYS A 253 -18.87 -6.86 6.16
CA LYS A 253 -17.53 -6.68 6.75
C LYS A 253 -17.66 -5.85 8.02
N TYR A 254 -17.14 -6.36 9.13
CA TYR A 254 -17.23 -5.71 10.45
C TYR A 254 -18.65 -5.27 10.85
N GLY A 255 -19.66 -6.10 10.54
CA GLY A 255 -21.07 -5.81 10.86
C GLY A 255 -21.80 -4.88 9.87
N THR A 256 -21.13 -4.37 8.84
CA THR A 256 -21.74 -3.49 7.83
C THR A 256 -21.61 -4.07 6.43
N TYR A 257 -22.66 -3.95 5.62
CA TYR A 257 -22.58 -4.34 4.20
C TYR A 257 -21.89 -3.24 3.40
N SER A 258 -20.85 -3.59 2.66
CA SER A 258 -20.09 -2.66 1.84
C SER A 258 -19.56 -3.32 0.58
N PHE A 259 -19.23 -2.50 -0.41
CA PHE A 259 -18.63 -2.94 -1.65
C PHE A 259 -17.12 -3.12 -1.48
N ASP A 260 -16.60 -4.28 -1.88
CA ASP A 260 -15.18 -4.62 -1.88
C ASP A 260 -14.79 -5.14 -3.28
N GLU A 261 -14.03 -4.35 -4.03
CA GLU A 261 -13.64 -4.69 -5.41
C GLU A 261 -12.70 -5.90 -5.46
N ASN A 262 -11.80 -6.05 -4.49
CA ASN A 262 -10.85 -7.17 -4.46
C ASN A 262 -11.59 -8.48 -4.24
N LEU A 263 -12.53 -8.50 -3.28
CA LEU A 263 -13.40 -9.65 -3.06
C LEU A 263 -14.22 -9.97 -4.32
N MET A 264 -14.83 -8.96 -4.93
CA MET A 264 -15.60 -9.12 -6.17
C MET A 264 -14.77 -9.76 -7.29
N VAL A 265 -13.54 -9.27 -7.50
CA VAL A 265 -12.61 -9.82 -8.51
C VAL A 265 -12.27 -11.27 -8.19
N CYS A 266 -12.00 -11.60 -6.92
CA CYS A 266 -11.75 -12.98 -6.51
C CYS A 266 -12.96 -13.89 -6.79
N PHE A 267 -14.15 -13.41 -6.49
CA PHE A 267 -15.38 -14.15 -6.69
C PHE A 267 -15.69 -14.38 -8.17
N LEU A 268 -15.51 -13.35 -9.02
CA LEU A 268 -15.64 -13.48 -10.48
C LEU A 268 -14.60 -14.45 -11.06
N ALA A 269 -13.34 -14.36 -10.66
CA ALA A 269 -12.28 -15.27 -11.11
C ALA A 269 -12.58 -16.74 -10.72
N GLU A 270 -13.02 -16.99 -9.49
CA GLU A 270 -13.35 -18.34 -9.02
C GLU A 270 -14.63 -18.88 -9.69
N SER A 271 -15.62 -18.00 -9.96
CA SER A 271 -16.84 -18.38 -10.69
C SER A 271 -16.56 -18.84 -12.13
N LEU A 272 -15.49 -18.34 -12.77
CA LEU A 272 -15.04 -18.79 -14.08
C LEU A 272 -14.55 -20.22 -14.02
N ILE A 273 -13.68 -20.56 -13.06
CA ILE A 273 -13.18 -21.93 -12.89
C ILE A 273 -14.33 -22.92 -12.65
N ARG A 274 -15.38 -22.47 -11.95
CA ARG A 274 -16.56 -23.28 -11.61
C ARG A 274 -17.63 -23.33 -12.71
N GLY A 275 -17.49 -22.54 -13.79
CA GLY A 275 -18.48 -22.46 -14.86
C GLY A 275 -19.78 -21.72 -14.51
N ASN A 276 -19.81 -20.97 -13.40
CA ASN A 276 -20.99 -20.24 -12.91
C ASN A 276 -20.93 -18.72 -13.18
N HIS A 277 -19.94 -18.27 -13.94
CA HIS A 277 -19.64 -16.85 -14.09
C HIS A 277 -20.82 -16.01 -14.59
N GLU A 278 -21.57 -16.47 -15.59
CA GLU A 278 -22.69 -15.69 -16.14
C GLU A 278 -23.76 -15.39 -15.08
N SER A 279 -24.13 -16.40 -14.29
CA SER A 279 -25.06 -16.26 -13.16
C SER A 279 -24.54 -15.27 -12.11
N ILE A 280 -23.26 -15.41 -11.73
CA ILE A 280 -22.65 -14.56 -10.71
C ILE A 280 -22.48 -13.12 -11.20
N PHE A 281 -22.07 -12.93 -12.45
CA PHE A 281 -21.91 -11.63 -13.07
C PHE A 281 -23.25 -10.87 -13.13
N LEU A 282 -24.34 -11.54 -13.58
CA LEU A 282 -25.68 -10.94 -13.58
C LEU A 282 -26.14 -10.54 -12.18
N ARG A 283 -25.80 -11.33 -11.15
CA ARG A 283 -26.10 -11.00 -9.75
C ARG A 283 -25.32 -9.76 -9.28
N LEU A 284 -24.09 -9.58 -9.77
CA LEU A 284 -23.20 -8.48 -9.41
C LEU A 284 -23.40 -7.22 -10.27
N ASP A 285 -24.04 -7.31 -11.44
CA ASP A 285 -24.16 -6.21 -12.40
C ASP A 285 -24.75 -4.94 -11.78
N SER A 286 -25.85 -5.06 -11.05
CA SER A 286 -26.43 -3.89 -10.35
C SER A 286 -25.54 -3.34 -9.23
N LEU A 287 -24.68 -4.16 -8.63
CA LEU A 287 -23.72 -3.72 -7.62
C LEU A 287 -22.55 -2.97 -8.26
N LEU A 288 -22.07 -3.45 -9.41
CA LEU A 288 -21.04 -2.81 -10.25
C LEU A 288 -21.49 -1.41 -10.68
N VAL A 289 -22.70 -1.30 -11.24
CA VAL A 289 -23.26 -0.02 -11.70
C VAL A 289 -23.39 0.97 -10.53
N LYS A 290 -23.89 0.54 -9.37
CA LYS A 290 -24.02 1.42 -8.19
C LYS A 290 -22.69 1.90 -7.63
N ASN A 291 -21.63 1.10 -7.76
CA ASN A 291 -20.30 1.40 -7.23
C ASN A 291 -19.30 1.77 -8.33
N GLU A 292 -19.77 2.21 -9.49
CA GLU A 292 -18.91 2.53 -10.65
C GLU A 292 -17.82 3.56 -10.33
N HIS A 293 -18.12 4.51 -9.44
CA HIS A 293 -17.17 5.52 -8.95
C HIS A 293 -16.07 4.95 -8.05
N LYS A 294 -16.24 3.74 -7.49
CA LYS A 294 -15.27 3.04 -6.65
C LYS A 294 -14.45 2.01 -7.40
N LEU A 295 -14.84 1.66 -8.64
CA LEU A 295 -14.12 0.69 -9.45
C LEU A 295 -12.75 1.25 -9.86
N THR A 296 -11.77 0.37 -9.89
CA THR A 296 -10.39 0.67 -10.30
C THR A 296 -9.98 -0.22 -11.47
N TYR A 297 -8.69 -0.26 -11.79
CA TYR A 297 -8.17 -1.14 -12.82
C TYR A 297 -8.36 -2.63 -12.50
N LEU A 298 -8.60 -3.01 -11.23
CA LEU A 298 -8.75 -4.40 -10.80
C LEU A 298 -9.93 -5.10 -11.49
N SER A 299 -11.07 -4.43 -11.64
CA SER A 299 -12.26 -5.04 -12.27
C SER A 299 -12.30 -4.89 -13.80
N LEU A 300 -11.38 -4.12 -14.38
CA LEU A 300 -11.43 -3.67 -15.77
C LEU A 300 -11.47 -4.81 -16.80
N ASN A 301 -10.87 -5.97 -16.50
CA ASN A 301 -10.93 -7.13 -17.40
C ASN A 301 -12.32 -7.79 -17.47
N TYR A 302 -13.17 -7.61 -16.47
CA TYR A 302 -14.53 -8.15 -16.43
C TYR A 302 -15.59 -7.11 -16.79
N TYR A 303 -15.38 -5.86 -16.36
CA TYR A 303 -16.32 -4.76 -16.55
C TYR A 303 -15.55 -3.50 -16.97
N ALA A 304 -15.80 -3.05 -18.20
CA ALA A 304 -15.23 -1.81 -18.72
C ALA A 304 -16.26 -1.07 -19.59
N ASN A 305 -16.27 0.25 -19.43
CA ASN A 305 -16.92 1.21 -20.30
C ASN A 305 -15.92 2.35 -20.59
N SER A 306 -16.35 3.42 -21.28
CA SER A 306 -15.45 4.54 -21.61
C SER A 306 -14.87 5.20 -20.37
N ASP A 307 -15.68 5.45 -19.34
CA ASP A 307 -15.23 6.10 -18.09
C ASP A 307 -14.20 5.24 -17.35
N GLN A 308 -14.43 3.92 -17.24
CA GLN A 308 -13.47 3.02 -16.61
C GLN A 308 -12.15 2.90 -17.37
N ILE A 309 -12.20 2.93 -18.71
CA ILE A 309 -10.99 2.95 -19.53
C ILE A 309 -10.22 4.28 -19.34
N ASP A 310 -10.92 5.40 -19.28
CA ASP A 310 -10.31 6.72 -19.06
C ASP A 310 -9.73 6.84 -17.63
N LYS A 311 -10.39 6.25 -16.62
CA LYS A 311 -9.83 6.09 -15.26
C LYS A 311 -8.57 5.24 -15.27
N PHE A 312 -8.53 4.16 -16.05
CA PHE A 312 -7.33 3.34 -16.18
C PHE A 312 -6.17 4.11 -16.82
N PHE A 313 -6.43 4.90 -17.86
CA PHE A 313 -5.40 5.77 -18.45
C PHE A 313 -4.93 6.85 -17.47
N SER A 314 -5.86 7.43 -16.71
CA SER A 314 -5.55 8.37 -15.64
C SER A 314 -4.70 7.73 -14.54
N TYR A 315 -4.99 6.48 -14.17
CA TYR A 315 -4.19 5.68 -13.26
C TYR A 315 -2.77 5.48 -13.79
N LEU A 316 -2.60 5.06 -15.06
CA LEU A 316 -1.28 4.89 -15.67
C LEU A 316 -0.50 6.20 -15.72
N SER A 317 -1.16 7.31 -16.04
CA SER A 317 -0.57 8.65 -16.04
C SER A 317 -0.13 9.10 -14.64
N ARG A 318 -1.00 8.97 -13.63
CA ARG A 318 -0.67 9.27 -12.22
C ARG A 318 0.45 8.38 -11.71
N ASN A 319 0.42 7.09 -12.05
CA ASN A 319 1.48 6.15 -11.73
C ASN A 319 2.80 6.60 -12.34
N LYS A 320 2.80 7.04 -13.61
CA LYS A 320 3.98 7.60 -14.25
C LYS A 320 4.51 8.83 -13.50
N THR A 321 3.66 9.80 -13.17
CA THR A 321 4.07 10.99 -12.40
C THR A 321 4.64 10.61 -11.02
N PHE A 322 3.99 9.68 -10.32
CA PHE A 322 4.47 9.18 -9.02
C PHE A 322 5.82 8.48 -9.17
N ILE A 323 5.96 7.57 -10.13
CA ILE A 323 7.23 6.90 -10.37
C ILE A 323 8.30 7.91 -10.75
N ASP A 324 8.01 8.89 -11.60
CA ASP A 324 8.93 9.95 -12.01
C ASP A 324 9.35 10.85 -10.85
N SER A 325 8.53 11.02 -9.79
CA SER A 325 8.90 11.78 -8.60
C SER A 325 9.77 11.03 -7.60
N LEU A 326 9.87 9.69 -7.66
CA LEU A 326 10.67 8.92 -6.70
C LEU A 326 12.17 9.25 -6.75
N GLU A 327 12.80 9.44 -5.60
CA GLU A 327 14.25 9.59 -5.51
C GLU A 327 14.93 8.24 -5.84
N GLN A 328 15.87 8.24 -6.78
CA GLN A 328 16.46 7.00 -7.32
C GLN A 328 17.29 6.23 -6.28
N ASP A 329 17.98 6.95 -5.39
CA ASP A 329 18.74 6.44 -4.26
C ASP A 329 17.85 5.86 -3.14
N ARG A 330 16.59 6.32 -3.03
CA ARG A 330 15.59 5.80 -2.09
C ARG A 330 14.79 4.61 -2.60
N LEU A 331 15.03 4.12 -3.83
CA LEU A 331 14.27 3.01 -4.42
C LEU A 331 14.22 1.76 -3.53
N MET A 332 15.27 1.48 -2.75
CA MET A 332 15.25 0.35 -1.80
C MET A 332 14.27 0.53 -0.65
N ILE A 333 14.03 1.75 -0.19
CA ILE A 333 13.05 2.05 0.86
C ILE A 333 11.65 1.79 0.29
N TYR A 334 11.37 2.34 -0.88
CA TYR A 334 10.07 2.15 -1.54
C TYR A 334 9.77 0.69 -1.89
N LEU A 335 10.77 -0.10 -2.29
CA LEU A 335 10.62 -1.55 -2.54
C LEU A 335 10.21 -2.34 -1.28
N LYS A 336 10.53 -1.84 -0.08
CA LYS A 336 10.13 -2.44 1.20
C LYS A 336 8.70 -2.07 1.61
N GLU A 337 8.15 -1.01 1.04
CA GLU A 337 6.84 -0.46 1.42
C GLU A 337 5.71 -0.86 0.46
N ASP A 338 6.04 -1.14 -0.80
CA ASP A 338 5.06 -1.42 -1.83
C ASP A 338 5.36 -2.74 -2.57
N PRO A 339 4.52 -3.79 -2.42
CA PRO A 339 4.73 -5.10 -3.03
C PRO A 339 4.64 -5.08 -4.57
N ARG A 340 4.07 -4.01 -5.15
CA ARG A 340 3.87 -3.85 -6.60
C ARG A 340 4.74 -2.75 -7.20
N LEU A 341 5.71 -2.21 -6.46
CA LEU A 341 6.51 -1.08 -6.95
C LEU A 341 7.24 -1.38 -8.27
N LEU A 342 7.87 -2.54 -8.40
CA LEU A 342 8.59 -2.88 -9.64
C LEU A 342 7.64 -3.02 -10.84
N GLU A 343 6.44 -3.56 -10.62
CA GLU A 343 5.37 -3.57 -11.62
C GLU A 343 4.98 -2.13 -12.00
N LYS A 344 4.75 -1.25 -11.01
CA LYS A 344 4.44 0.17 -11.25
C LYS A 344 5.54 0.90 -12.02
N ILE A 345 6.81 0.66 -11.67
CA ILE A 345 7.96 1.20 -12.38
C ILE A 345 7.97 0.70 -13.83
N PHE A 346 7.74 -0.59 -14.05
CA PHE A 346 7.65 -1.15 -15.40
C PHE A 346 6.52 -0.49 -16.22
N LEU A 347 5.33 -0.34 -15.63
CA LEU A 347 4.17 0.27 -16.27
C LEU A 347 4.32 1.77 -16.54
N SER A 348 5.19 2.48 -15.81
CA SER A 348 5.47 3.90 -16.02
C SER A 348 6.28 4.20 -17.28
N GLU A 349 6.91 3.17 -17.87
CA GLU A 349 7.86 3.27 -18.97
C GLU A 349 9.11 4.10 -18.64
N ASN A 350 9.41 4.33 -17.34
CA ASN A 350 10.64 5.00 -16.91
C ASN A 350 11.83 4.03 -16.95
N GLY A 351 12.53 4.00 -18.08
CA GLY A 351 13.68 3.10 -18.29
C GLY A 351 14.83 3.30 -17.30
N SER A 352 15.08 4.53 -16.84
CA SER A 352 16.15 4.82 -15.86
C SER A 352 15.84 4.18 -14.51
N LYS A 353 14.63 4.43 -13.98
CA LYS A 353 14.20 3.86 -12.69
C LYS A 353 14.03 2.36 -12.76
N LEU A 354 13.55 1.83 -13.87
CA LEU A 354 13.49 0.39 -14.09
C LEU A 354 14.89 -0.22 -14.03
N ASN A 355 15.85 0.29 -14.80
CA ASN A 355 17.22 -0.22 -14.80
C ASN A 355 17.86 -0.13 -13.42
N HIS A 356 17.66 0.96 -12.68
CA HIS A 356 18.18 1.09 -11.33
C HIS A 356 17.54 0.09 -10.36
N ALA A 357 16.21 -0.06 -10.38
CA ALA A 357 15.50 -1.04 -9.55
C ALA A 357 15.93 -2.48 -9.88
N LEU A 358 16.08 -2.82 -11.17
CA LEU A 358 16.60 -4.11 -11.60
C LEU A 358 18.04 -4.32 -11.09
N ASN A 359 18.91 -3.31 -11.18
CA ASN A 359 20.29 -3.41 -10.70
C ASN A 359 20.38 -3.60 -9.18
N LEU A 360 19.48 -2.98 -8.41
CA LEU A 360 19.38 -3.23 -6.97
C LEU A 360 19.02 -4.69 -6.69
N LEU A 361 18.01 -5.22 -7.38
CA LEU A 361 17.54 -6.60 -7.21
C LEU A 361 18.51 -7.65 -7.78
N LYS A 362 19.51 -7.25 -8.57
CA LYS A 362 20.61 -8.14 -9.00
C LYS A 362 21.61 -8.46 -7.90
N ASP A 363 21.62 -7.73 -6.79
CA ASP A 363 22.43 -8.05 -5.61
C ASP A 363 21.55 -8.57 -4.46
N PRO A 364 21.16 -9.87 -4.52
CA PRO A 364 20.27 -10.44 -3.54
C PRO A 364 20.89 -10.57 -2.16
N LYS A 365 22.22 -10.62 -2.06
CA LYS A 365 22.92 -10.69 -0.79
C LYS A 365 22.71 -9.42 0.00
N LYS A 366 22.87 -8.24 -0.62
CA LYS A 366 22.69 -6.95 0.03
C LYS A 366 21.26 -6.73 0.52
N ILE A 367 20.27 -7.24 -0.22
CA ILE A 367 18.86 -7.03 0.10
C ILE A 367 18.40 -8.02 1.17
N LEU A 368 18.61 -9.32 0.95
CA LEU A 368 18.09 -10.37 1.82
C LEU A 368 18.88 -10.57 3.12
N SER A 369 20.04 -9.90 3.28
CA SER A 369 20.75 -9.85 4.56
C SER A 369 20.17 -8.84 5.55
N SER A 370 19.16 -8.06 5.17
CA SER A 370 18.56 -7.04 6.02
C SER A 370 17.50 -7.66 6.94
N ASN A 371 17.40 -7.19 8.18
CA ASN A 371 16.28 -7.53 9.06
C ASN A 371 15.00 -6.85 8.55
N PHE A 372 14.04 -7.67 8.10
CA PHE A 372 12.74 -7.22 7.64
C PHE A 372 11.65 -7.66 8.59
N ASN A 373 10.66 -6.81 8.82
CA ASN A 373 9.39 -7.28 9.37
C ASN A 373 8.61 -8.10 8.31
N PHE A 374 7.50 -8.73 8.70
CA PHE A 374 6.74 -9.60 7.79
C PHE A 374 6.15 -8.87 6.58
N ASN A 375 5.69 -7.62 6.75
CA ASN A 375 5.17 -6.82 5.64
C ASN A 375 6.28 -6.48 4.64
N GLN A 376 7.42 -6.01 5.11
CA GLN A 376 8.58 -5.72 4.28
C GLN A 376 9.10 -6.98 3.57
N THR A 377 9.08 -8.12 4.25
CA THR A 377 9.42 -9.42 3.66
C THR A 377 8.49 -9.75 2.49
N TYR A 378 7.18 -9.63 2.69
CA TYR A 378 6.19 -9.82 1.63
C TYR A 378 6.43 -8.87 0.44
N ASN A 379 6.70 -7.60 0.72
CA ASN A 379 6.93 -6.58 -0.31
C ASN A 379 8.18 -6.85 -1.13
N ILE A 380 9.30 -7.17 -0.47
CA ILE A 380 10.56 -7.49 -1.15
C ILE A 380 10.42 -8.75 -1.99
N LEU A 381 9.83 -9.82 -1.46
CA LEU A 381 9.64 -11.06 -2.22
C LEU A 381 8.68 -10.86 -3.41
N SER A 382 7.63 -10.04 -3.25
CA SER A 382 6.71 -9.72 -4.34
C SER A 382 7.41 -8.95 -5.47
N ASN A 383 8.28 -8.01 -5.12
CA ASN A 383 9.13 -7.31 -6.09
C ASN A 383 10.15 -8.24 -6.75
N TYR A 384 10.71 -9.22 -6.03
CA TYR A 384 11.55 -10.27 -6.62
C TYR A 384 10.78 -11.15 -7.60
N LEU A 385 9.52 -11.48 -7.31
CA LEU A 385 8.68 -12.23 -8.24
C LEU A 385 8.45 -11.44 -9.54
N ALA A 386 8.23 -10.13 -9.45
CA ALA A 386 8.16 -9.26 -10.63
C ALA A 386 9.52 -9.20 -11.36
N PHE A 387 10.63 -9.13 -10.62
CA PHE A 387 11.98 -9.12 -11.19
C PHE A 387 12.26 -10.39 -11.99
N LEU A 388 11.92 -11.57 -11.47
CA LEU A 388 12.08 -12.85 -12.18
C LEU A 388 11.23 -12.95 -13.44
N LYS A 389 10.10 -12.23 -13.52
CA LYS A 389 9.28 -12.16 -14.75
C LYS A 389 9.87 -11.25 -15.83
N ILE A 390 10.75 -10.32 -15.44
CA ILE A 390 11.34 -9.30 -16.33
C ILE A 390 12.77 -9.70 -16.74
N SER A 391 13.54 -10.25 -15.80
CA SER A 391 14.96 -10.61 -15.97
C SER A 391 15.10 -11.95 -16.69
N ASN A 392 16.01 -12.01 -17.66
CA ASN A 392 16.40 -13.23 -18.39
C ASN A 392 17.85 -13.67 -18.03
N ASP A 393 18.36 -13.26 -16.87
CA ASP A 393 19.75 -13.53 -16.45
C ASP A 393 19.84 -14.74 -15.51
N ASP A 394 20.25 -15.89 -16.07
CA ASP A 394 20.39 -17.15 -15.33
C ASP A 394 21.42 -17.08 -14.18
N SER A 395 22.44 -16.24 -14.31
CA SER A 395 23.49 -16.10 -13.29
C SER A 395 22.96 -15.41 -12.02
N VAL A 396 22.12 -14.40 -12.20
CA VAL A 396 21.44 -13.70 -11.11
C VAL A 396 20.44 -14.62 -10.42
N CYS A 397 19.71 -15.45 -11.17
CA CYS A 397 18.79 -16.45 -10.62
C CYS A 397 19.48 -17.44 -9.68
N LEU A 398 20.69 -17.90 -10.03
CA LEU A 398 21.48 -18.80 -9.16
C LEU A 398 21.94 -18.11 -7.88
N SER A 399 22.43 -16.87 -7.98
CA SER A 399 22.83 -16.08 -6.80
C SER A 399 21.64 -15.79 -5.88
N PHE A 400 20.50 -15.43 -6.47
CA PHE A 400 19.26 -15.17 -5.73
C PHE A 400 18.79 -16.41 -5.00
N LYS A 401 18.75 -17.57 -5.67
CA LYS A 401 18.38 -18.85 -5.05
C LYS A 401 19.22 -19.16 -3.80
N LYS A 402 20.54 -18.95 -3.85
CA LYS A 402 21.44 -19.20 -2.71
C LYS A 402 21.12 -18.30 -1.52
N GLU A 403 20.94 -16.99 -1.73
CA GLU A 403 20.66 -16.04 -0.66
C GLU A 403 19.22 -16.18 -0.15
N LEU A 404 18.27 -16.54 -1.02
CA LEU A 404 16.89 -16.84 -0.67
C LEU A 404 16.80 -18.00 0.33
N TYR A 405 17.60 -19.06 0.17
CA TYR A 405 17.63 -20.13 1.16
C TYR A 405 18.00 -19.61 2.55
N LYS A 406 19.08 -18.84 2.66
CA LYS A 406 19.53 -18.31 3.95
C LYS A 406 18.42 -17.49 4.60
N PHE A 407 17.82 -16.60 3.82
CA PHE A 407 16.76 -15.69 4.28
C PHE A 407 15.46 -16.42 4.68
N VAL A 408 15.03 -17.41 3.91
CA VAL A 408 13.82 -18.19 4.25
C VAL A 408 14.03 -18.93 5.57
N PHE A 409 15.22 -19.48 5.81
CA PHE A 409 15.54 -20.18 7.06
C PHE A 409 15.80 -19.26 8.26
N THR A 410 15.94 -17.95 8.06
CA THR A 410 15.86 -16.98 9.17
C THR A 410 14.42 -16.61 9.54
N LEU A 411 13.44 -16.87 8.66
CA LEU A 411 12.03 -16.55 8.89
C LEU A 411 11.26 -17.73 9.49
N PHE A 412 11.55 -18.93 8.99
CA PHE A 412 10.82 -20.14 9.32
C PHE A 412 11.66 -21.10 10.16
N SER A 413 10.98 -21.80 11.06
CA SER A 413 11.53 -22.89 11.86
C SER A 413 10.74 -24.17 11.63
N VAL A 414 11.37 -25.31 11.91
CA VAL A 414 10.80 -26.64 11.67
C VAL A 414 10.75 -27.37 13.01
N THR A 415 9.56 -27.82 13.42
CA THR A 415 9.40 -28.64 14.62
C THR A 415 10.01 -30.03 14.41
N ASP A 416 10.21 -30.78 15.49
CA ASP A 416 10.65 -32.19 15.39
C ASP A 416 9.60 -33.10 14.71
N GLU A 417 8.34 -32.67 14.67
CA GLU A 417 7.26 -33.32 13.89
C GLU A 417 7.28 -32.94 12.39
N GLY A 418 8.18 -32.04 12.00
CA GLY A 418 8.36 -31.57 10.63
C GLY A 418 7.35 -30.53 10.15
N LYS A 419 6.71 -29.81 11.08
CA LYS A 419 5.83 -28.67 10.79
C LYS A 419 6.63 -27.39 10.67
N VAL A 420 6.41 -26.62 9.61
CA VAL A 420 7.05 -25.32 9.42
C VAL A 420 6.19 -24.21 10.00
N TYR A 421 6.79 -23.37 10.86
CA TYR A 421 6.14 -22.21 11.48
C TYR A 421 7.08 -21.01 11.49
N ILE A 422 6.53 -19.82 11.75
CA ILE A 422 7.29 -18.57 11.81
C ILE A 422 7.97 -18.44 13.18
N LEU A 423 9.24 -18.01 13.20
CA LEU A 423 10.06 -17.92 14.43
C LEU A 423 9.55 -16.90 15.48
N ASN A 424 8.68 -15.96 15.09
CA ASN A 424 8.12 -14.96 15.99
C ASN A 424 6.80 -15.48 16.62
N ASN A 425 6.84 -15.83 17.91
CA ASN A 425 5.91 -16.73 18.60
C ASN A 425 4.53 -16.13 18.95
N ASN A 426 4.17 -14.96 18.40
CA ASN A 426 2.84 -14.39 18.57
C ASN A 426 1.97 -14.88 17.41
N ASN A 427 1.16 -15.92 17.65
CA ASN A 427 0.13 -16.39 16.71
C ASN A 427 -1.05 -15.39 16.61
N SER A 428 -0.75 -14.11 16.38
CA SER A 428 -1.77 -13.13 16.03
C SER A 428 -2.26 -13.38 14.61
N THR A 429 -3.49 -12.93 14.33
CA THR A 429 -4.12 -13.02 13.01
C THR A 429 -3.24 -12.40 11.92
N ASP A 430 -2.56 -11.29 12.22
CA ASP A 430 -1.69 -10.59 11.28
C ASP A 430 -0.47 -11.43 10.88
N VAL A 431 0.15 -12.13 11.84
CA VAL A 431 1.30 -12.99 11.56
C VAL A 431 0.89 -14.15 10.66
N VAL A 432 -0.29 -14.73 10.87
CA VAL A 432 -0.83 -15.81 10.03
C VAL A 432 -1.16 -15.33 8.62
N GLU A 433 -1.78 -14.16 8.48
CA GLU A 433 -2.07 -13.57 7.17
C GLU A 433 -0.78 -13.39 6.36
N TYR A 434 0.24 -12.75 6.95
CA TYR A 434 1.51 -12.55 6.26
C TYR A 434 2.29 -13.84 6.03
N ALA A 435 2.17 -14.84 6.91
CA ALA A 435 2.76 -16.16 6.68
C ALA A 435 2.22 -16.80 5.39
N LEU A 436 0.89 -16.74 5.20
CA LEU A 436 0.23 -17.26 4.01
C LEU A 436 0.64 -16.46 2.76
N LYS A 437 0.65 -15.12 2.86
CA LYS A 437 1.10 -14.23 1.77
C LYS A 437 2.54 -14.52 1.33
N ILE A 438 3.47 -14.54 2.28
CA ILE A 438 4.89 -14.82 2.04
C ILE A 438 5.06 -16.21 1.40
N SER A 439 4.40 -17.22 1.96
CA SER A 439 4.50 -18.60 1.44
C SER A 439 3.90 -18.75 0.04
N GLY A 440 2.82 -18.02 -0.26
CA GLY A 440 2.25 -17.96 -1.60
C GLY A 440 3.19 -17.31 -2.63
N VAL A 441 3.87 -16.23 -2.25
CA VAL A 441 4.92 -15.62 -3.09
C VAL A 441 6.11 -16.56 -3.25
N LEU A 442 6.60 -17.19 -2.17
CA LEU A 442 7.71 -18.15 -2.21
C LEU A 442 7.40 -19.37 -3.09
N LYS A 443 6.17 -19.90 -3.03
CA LYS A 443 5.69 -20.96 -3.93
C LYS A 443 5.83 -20.55 -5.40
N ARG A 444 5.43 -19.31 -5.75
CA ARG A 444 5.53 -18.78 -7.12
C ARG A 444 6.98 -18.57 -7.54
N ILE A 445 7.81 -17.98 -6.67
CA ILE A 445 9.26 -17.83 -6.89
C ILE A 445 9.93 -19.19 -7.10
N ALA A 446 9.64 -20.17 -6.24
CA ALA A 446 10.18 -21.52 -6.33
C ALA A 446 9.79 -22.20 -7.64
N SER A 447 8.55 -21.99 -8.12
CA SER A 447 8.11 -22.49 -9.42
C SER A 447 8.90 -21.87 -10.58
N TYR A 448 9.18 -20.57 -10.54
CA TYR A 448 10.04 -19.89 -11.52
C TYR A 448 11.49 -20.41 -11.48
N LEU A 449 12.05 -20.60 -10.29
CA LEU A 449 13.42 -21.05 -10.08
C LEU A 449 13.60 -22.58 -10.20
N LYS A 450 12.49 -23.33 -10.38
CA LYS A 450 12.45 -24.80 -10.33
C LYS A 450 13.09 -25.35 -9.04
N ASP A 451 12.70 -24.77 -7.90
CA ASP A 451 13.26 -25.07 -6.59
C ASP A 451 12.34 -25.97 -5.73
N ASN A 452 12.68 -27.24 -5.62
CA ASN A 452 11.84 -28.20 -4.88
C ASN A 452 11.82 -27.96 -3.37
N LEU A 453 12.91 -27.46 -2.77
CA LEU A 453 13.01 -27.30 -1.32
C LEU A 453 12.16 -26.11 -0.84
N ILE A 454 12.29 -24.95 -1.49
CA ILE A 454 11.46 -23.79 -1.17
C ILE A 454 9.99 -24.08 -1.48
N LEU A 455 9.72 -24.83 -2.56
CA LEU A 455 8.36 -25.26 -2.88
C LEU A 455 7.78 -26.16 -1.78
N LYS A 456 8.54 -27.17 -1.34
CA LYS A 456 8.16 -28.07 -0.24
C LYS A 456 7.89 -27.30 1.06
N LEU A 457 8.77 -26.36 1.41
CA LEU A 457 8.58 -25.48 2.57
C LEU A 457 7.30 -24.66 2.43
N SER A 458 7.09 -24.04 1.28
CA SER A 458 5.91 -23.20 1.03
C SER A 458 4.60 -23.99 1.13
N PHE A 459 4.56 -25.21 0.58
CA PHE A 459 3.41 -26.10 0.72
C PHE A 459 3.18 -26.50 2.18
N ASN A 460 4.25 -26.78 2.93
CA ASN A 460 4.16 -27.14 4.33
C ASN A 460 3.56 -26.01 5.18
N VAL A 461 4.06 -24.79 5.00
CA VAL A 461 3.56 -23.60 5.69
C VAL A 461 2.08 -23.33 5.34
N ILE A 462 1.74 -23.31 4.04
CA ILE A 462 0.35 -23.07 3.59
C ILE A 462 -0.60 -24.10 4.20
N TYR A 463 -0.25 -25.39 4.15
CA TYR A 463 -1.08 -26.46 4.69
C TYR A 463 -1.36 -26.27 6.19
N HIS A 464 -0.31 -26.11 7.00
CA HIS A 464 -0.48 -26.07 8.45
C HIS A 464 -1.21 -24.80 8.93
N PHE A 465 -0.99 -23.66 8.29
CA PHE A 465 -1.76 -22.46 8.62
C PHE A 465 -3.21 -22.55 8.17
N LEU A 466 -3.52 -23.15 7.02
CA LEU A 466 -4.91 -23.38 6.61
C LEU A 466 -5.66 -24.36 7.54
N MET A 467 -4.94 -25.30 8.15
CA MET A 467 -5.49 -26.22 9.15
C MET A 467 -5.57 -25.63 10.56
N SER A 468 -5.02 -24.44 10.78
CA SER A 468 -4.96 -23.80 12.09
C SER A 468 -6.22 -23.00 12.40
N ASP A 469 -6.62 -22.96 13.68
CA ASP A 469 -7.70 -22.09 14.13
C ASP A 469 -7.37 -20.59 14.01
N TYR A 470 -6.08 -20.22 13.99
CA TYR A 470 -5.65 -18.82 13.89
C TYR A 470 -5.98 -18.16 12.54
N VAL A 471 -6.27 -18.96 11.51
CA VAL A 471 -6.73 -18.43 10.22
C VAL A 471 -8.19 -17.98 10.26
N LYS A 472 -8.95 -18.43 11.27
CA LYS A 472 -10.36 -18.04 11.44
C LYS A 472 -10.44 -16.56 11.77
N GLY A 473 -11.27 -15.85 11.02
CA GLY A 473 -11.47 -14.40 11.18
C GLY A 473 -10.62 -13.56 10.22
N ILE A 474 -9.64 -14.14 9.53
CA ILE A 474 -8.93 -13.45 8.45
C ILE A 474 -9.79 -13.54 7.18
N PRO A 475 -10.15 -12.42 6.53
CA PRO A 475 -10.95 -12.45 5.32
C PRO A 475 -10.23 -13.19 4.20
N TYR A 476 -10.93 -14.11 3.52
CA TYR A 476 -10.36 -14.98 2.49
C TYR A 476 -9.65 -14.19 1.38
N GLU A 477 -10.25 -13.09 0.92
CA GLU A 477 -9.74 -12.24 -0.14
C GLU A 477 -8.40 -11.56 0.18
N SER A 478 -7.99 -11.53 1.46
CA SER A 478 -6.76 -10.87 1.90
C SER A 478 -5.50 -11.60 1.43
N TYR A 479 -5.56 -12.93 1.27
CA TYR A 479 -4.43 -13.78 0.87
C TYR A 479 -4.80 -14.83 -0.21
N TYR A 480 -6.06 -14.89 -0.65
CA TYR A 480 -6.51 -15.83 -1.68
C TYR A 480 -5.63 -15.76 -2.94
N SER A 481 -5.36 -14.55 -3.47
CA SER A 481 -4.57 -14.36 -4.70
C SER A 481 -3.08 -14.69 -4.53
N ASP A 482 -2.61 -14.85 -3.30
CA ASP A 482 -1.23 -15.22 -3.01
C ASP A 482 -1.02 -16.73 -3.01
N ILE A 483 -1.96 -17.48 -2.43
CA ILE A 483 -1.84 -18.95 -2.29
C ILE A 483 -2.52 -19.72 -3.42
N ILE A 484 -3.56 -19.16 -4.05
CA ILE A 484 -4.28 -19.76 -5.18
C ILE A 484 -3.79 -19.18 -6.49
N ASP A 485 -3.28 -20.06 -7.37
CA ASP A 485 -2.90 -19.70 -8.74
C ASP A 485 -4.12 -19.68 -9.66
N ASN A 486 -5.04 -18.75 -9.41
CA ASN A 486 -6.21 -18.56 -10.26
C ASN A 486 -5.83 -17.79 -11.53
N GLN A 487 -5.73 -18.50 -12.65
CA GLN A 487 -5.32 -17.95 -13.96
C GLN A 487 -6.31 -16.94 -14.55
N TYR A 488 -7.53 -16.88 -14.02
CA TYR A 488 -8.53 -15.89 -14.42
C TYR A 488 -8.44 -14.62 -13.58
N MET A 489 -7.51 -14.49 -12.63
CA MET A 489 -7.27 -13.21 -11.96
C MET A 489 -6.67 -12.18 -12.92
N PRO A 490 -7.06 -10.90 -12.81
CA PRO A 490 -6.41 -9.80 -13.51
C PRO A 490 -4.91 -9.75 -13.21
N GLN A 491 -4.08 -9.80 -14.24
CA GLN A 491 -2.63 -9.75 -14.10
C GLN A 491 -1.95 -9.08 -15.27
N PHE A 492 -0.83 -8.42 -14.98
CA PHE A 492 0.09 -7.92 -16.00
C PHE A 492 1.07 -9.01 -16.43
N ILE A 493 1.17 -9.17 -17.74
CA ILE A 493 2.20 -9.96 -18.40
C ILE A 493 3.23 -8.98 -18.96
N PHE A 494 4.43 -8.98 -18.37
CA PHE A 494 5.52 -8.12 -18.82
C PHE A 494 6.20 -8.70 -20.07
N ILE A 495 6.49 -7.82 -21.01
CA ILE A 495 7.20 -8.13 -22.25
C ILE A 495 8.38 -7.17 -22.31
N PHE A 496 9.57 -7.69 -21.99
CA PHE A 496 10.79 -6.92 -21.98
C PHE A 496 11.81 -7.56 -22.92
N ASN A 497 12.16 -6.85 -23.99
CA ASN A 497 13.17 -7.31 -24.95
C ASN A 497 13.90 -6.12 -25.56
N ASN A 498 15.24 -6.17 -25.57
CA ASN A 498 16.10 -5.13 -26.16
C ASN A 498 15.72 -3.67 -25.77
N GLY A 499 15.27 -3.45 -24.53
CA GLY A 499 14.85 -2.14 -24.02
C GLY A 499 13.42 -1.72 -24.36
N SER A 500 12.66 -2.51 -25.13
CA SER A 500 11.23 -2.30 -25.35
C SER A 500 10.44 -2.75 -24.12
N ILE A 501 9.66 -1.84 -23.52
CA ILE A 501 8.78 -2.09 -22.38
C ILE A 501 7.36 -2.25 -22.91
N ARG A 502 6.82 -3.47 -22.94
CA ARG A 502 5.42 -3.72 -23.32
C ARG A 502 4.75 -4.56 -22.26
N TRP A 503 3.43 -4.49 -22.21
CA TRP A 503 2.67 -5.29 -21.25
C TRP A 503 1.30 -5.67 -21.81
N ILE A 504 0.76 -6.75 -21.26
CA ILE A 504 -0.61 -7.20 -21.51
C ILE A 504 -1.31 -7.26 -20.17
N TYR A 505 -2.50 -6.69 -20.07
CA TYR A 505 -3.35 -6.82 -18.90
C TYR A 505 -4.56 -7.68 -19.26
N SER A 506 -4.67 -8.84 -18.62
CA SER A 506 -5.69 -9.84 -18.93
C SER A 506 -6.10 -10.64 -17.70
N ALA A 507 -7.36 -11.05 -17.66
CA ALA A 507 -7.93 -11.97 -16.68
C ALA A 507 -8.33 -13.28 -17.37
N SER A 508 -7.37 -13.98 -17.99
CA SER A 508 -7.62 -15.18 -18.80
C SER A 508 -6.41 -16.11 -18.84
N ARG A 509 -6.68 -17.42 -18.92
CA ARG A 509 -5.66 -18.45 -19.09
C ARG A 509 -5.08 -18.42 -20.52
N ALA A 510 -3.81 -18.07 -20.64
CA ALA A 510 -3.05 -18.22 -21.87
C ALA A 510 -2.62 -19.69 -22.04
N LEU A 511 -3.03 -20.33 -23.13
CA LEU A 511 -2.64 -21.70 -23.49
C LEU A 511 -1.26 -21.73 -24.13
N ASN A 512 -1.02 -20.84 -25.10
CA ASN A 512 0.24 -20.67 -25.80
C ASN A 512 0.46 -19.19 -26.10
N ARG A 513 1.72 -18.76 -26.10
CA ARG A 513 2.11 -17.40 -26.46
C ARG A 513 3.42 -17.39 -27.26
N GLU A 514 3.44 -16.58 -28.30
CA GLU A 514 4.62 -16.23 -29.09
C GLU A 514 4.70 -14.70 -29.11
N ILE A 515 5.69 -14.15 -28.41
CA ILE A 515 5.82 -12.71 -28.22
C ILE A 515 7.21 -12.28 -28.71
N THR A 516 7.23 -11.29 -29.59
CA THR A 516 8.42 -10.68 -30.18
C THR A 516 8.24 -9.16 -30.24
N ASP A 517 9.29 -8.45 -30.66
CA ASP A 517 9.28 -6.99 -30.81
C ASP A 517 8.28 -6.49 -31.87
N THR A 518 7.79 -7.36 -32.76
CA THR A 518 6.88 -6.96 -33.85
C THR A 518 5.60 -7.77 -33.89
N ARG A 519 5.46 -8.77 -33.02
CA ARG A 519 4.36 -9.73 -33.07
C ARG A 519 4.00 -10.25 -31.70
N VAL A 520 2.71 -10.24 -31.38
CA VAL A 520 2.13 -10.92 -30.22
C VAL A 520 1.10 -11.90 -30.74
N ALA A 521 1.33 -13.19 -30.58
CA ALA A 521 0.35 -14.24 -30.83
C ALA A 521 0.03 -14.96 -29.52
N ILE A 522 -1.23 -14.94 -29.10
CA ILE A 522 -1.66 -15.58 -27.86
C ILE A 522 -2.96 -16.34 -28.11
N ASN A 523 -2.97 -17.58 -27.63
CA ASN A 523 -4.16 -18.42 -27.62
C ASN A 523 -4.71 -18.42 -26.20
N PHE A 524 -5.92 -17.91 -26.02
CA PHE A 524 -6.61 -17.95 -24.74
C PHE A 524 -7.56 -19.15 -24.67
N ASP A 525 -7.60 -19.76 -23.49
CA ASP A 525 -8.59 -20.76 -23.15
C ASP A 525 -9.97 -20.09 -23.08
N GLN A 526 -10.85 -20.45 -24.00
CA GLN A 526 -12.21 -19.96 -24.10
C GLN A 526 -13.24 -21.09 -23.95
N GLU A 527 -12.89 -22.17 -23.24
CA GLU A 527 -13.91 -23.14 -22.79
C GLU A 527 -15.00 -22.49 -21.93
N ILE A 528 -14.71 -21.33 -21.32
CA ILE A 528 -15.61 -20.55 -20.48
C ILE A 528 -16.17 -19.36 -21.26
N ASN A 529 -17.51 -19.31 -21.37
CA ASN A 529 -18.24 -18.31 -22.14
C ASN A 529 -18.41 -17.00 -21.35
N TYR A 530 -17.41 -16.11 -21.35
CA TYR A 530 -17.52 -14.77 -20.74
C TYR A 530 -16.88 -13.68 -21.59
N SER A 531 -17.46 -12.47 -21.56
CA SER A 531 -16.82 -11.31 -22.17
C SER A 531 -15.64 -10.85 -21.32
N SER A 532 -14.47 -10.74 -21.93
CA SER A 532 -13.27 -10.20 -21.27
C SER A 532 -12.69 -9.02 -22.03
N TYR A 533 -12.20 -8.03 -21.29
CA TYR A 533 -11.39 -6.96 -21.85
C TYR A 533 -9.92 -7.32 -21.71
N ILE A 534 -9.15 -7.20 -22.79
CA ILE A 534 -7.71 -7.45 -22.83
C ILE A 534 -7.04 -6.17 -23.31
N PHE A 535 -6.03 -5.72 -22.56
CA PHE A 535 -5.31 -4.50 -22.86
C PHE A 535 -3.89 -4.83 -23.27
N PHE A 536 -3.42 -4.21 -24.35
CA PHE A 536 -2.04 -4.28 -24.80
C PHE A 536 -1.46 -2.87 -24.73
N GLY A 537 -0.47 -2.68 -23.87
CA GLY A 537 0.14 -1.39 -23.61
C GLY A 537 1.50 -1.20 -24.29
N ASN A 538 1.83 0.07 -24.51
CA ASN A 538 3.00 0.55 -25.25
C ASN A 538 3.13 -0.07 -26.66
N ILE A 539 2.00 -0.16 -27.35
CA ILE A 539 1.91 -0.65 -28.72
C ILE A 539 1.94 0.54 -29.67
N LEU A 540 3.02 0.67 -30.44
CA LEU A 540 3.14 1.66 -31.51
C LEU A 540 2.56 1.08 -32.80
N ASN A 541 1.61 1.82 -33.41
CA ASN A 541 1.08 1.55 -34.75
C ASN A 541 0.80 0.06 -35.01
N PRO A 542 -0.30 -0.50 -34.47
CA PRO A 542 -0.74 -1.79 -34.95
C PRO A 542 -0.88 -1.71 -36.47
N THR A 543 -0.37 -2.72 -37.18
CA THR A 543 -0.49 -2.87 -38.64
C THR A 543 -1.45 -3.99 -39.02
N LEU A 544 -1.61 -4.96 -38.12
CA LEU A 544 -2.59 -6.02 -38.21
C LEU A 544 -3.11 -6.36 -36.81
N VAL A 545 -4.42 -6.35 -36.66
CA VAL A 545 -5.13 -6.99 -35.56
C VAL A 545 -5.88 -8.17 -36.14
N ARG A 546 -5.37 -9.38 -35.95
CA ARG A 546 -6.10 -10.62 -36.26
C ARG A 546 -6.78 -11.11 -35.00
N PHE A 547 -8.10 -11.11 -35.04
CA PHE A 547 -8.95 -11.57 -33.95
C PHE A 547 -10.02 -12.49 -34.54
N ARG A 548 -10.11 -13.72 -34.04
CA ARG A 548 -11.02 -14.77 -34.58
C ARG A 548 -10.80 -15.09 -36.04
N GLU A 549 -9.54 -15.17 -36.46
CA GLU A 549 -9.18 -15.46 -37.86
C GLU A 549 -9.64 -14.37 -38.85
N ILE A 550 -10.16 -13.24 -38.36
CA ILE A 550 -10.49 -12.06 -39.16
C ILE A 550 -9.32 -11.11 -39.09
N ASP A 551 -8.77 -10.78 -40.25
CA ASP A 551 -7.69 -9.81 -40.42
C ASP A 551 -8.25 -8.38 -40.49
N TRP A 552 -7.87 -7.55 -39.50
CA TRP A 552 -8.15 -6.12 -39.52
C TRP A 552 -6.84 -5.38 -39.80
N PHE A 553 -6.67 -4.95 -41.05
CA PHE A 553 -5.59 -4.05 -41.43
C PHE A 553 -5.93 -2.65 -40.96
N THR A 554 -5.08 -2.10 -40.12
CA THR A 554 -5.32 -0.87 -39.39
C THR A 554 -4.83 0.34 -40.21
N ASP A 555 -5.76 1.06 -40.85
CA ASP A 555 -5.50 2.42 -41.32
C ASP A 555 -5.63 3.38 -40.13
N TYR A 556 -4.63 4.23 -39.92
CA TYR A 556 -4.61 5.18 -38.83
C TYR A 556 -5.70 6.27 -38.91
N LYS A 557 -6.41 6.35 -40.03
CA LYS A 557 -7.50 7.31 -40.23
C LYS A 557 -8.87 6.77 -39.81
N PHE A 558 -9.00 5.46 -39.55
CA PHE A 558 -10.29 4.79 -39.35
C PHE A 558 -10.33 3.94 -38.06
N TYR A 559 -9.73 4.40 -36.96
CA TYR A 559 -9.52 3.67 -35.70
C TYR A 559 -10.78 3.25 -34.89
N ILE A 560 -11.99 3.32 -35.45
CA ILE A 560 -13.21 2.81 -34.81
C ILE A 560 -13.79 1.73 -35.71
N TYR A 561 -13.29 0.51 -35.58
CA TYR A 561 -13.90 -0.66 -36.20
C TYR A 561 -14.80 -1.36 -35.18
N SER A 562 -16.04 -1.60 -35.59
CA SER A 562 -17.17 -2.21 -34.88
C SER A 562 -16.83 -3.35 -33.91
N ASP A 563 -17.52 -3.39 -32.77
CA ASP A 563 -17.65 -4.48 -31.79
C ASP A 563 -16.50 -5.49 -31.72
N GLY A 564 -15.43 -5.09 -31.04
CA GLY A 564 -14.45 -6.06 -30.56
C GLY A 564 -13.10 -5.48 -30.16
N TRP A 565 -12.68 -4.33 -30.68
CA TRP A 565 -11.43 -3.70 -30.27
C TRP A 565 -11.41 -2.20 -30.54
N LYS A 566 -10.54 -1.47 -29.85
CA LYS A 566 -10.30 -0.03 -30.03
C LYS A 566 -8.85 0.31 -29.72
N TYR A 567 -8.20 1.09 -30.58
CA TYR A 567 -6.85 1.59 -30.34
C TYR A 567 -6.89 3.05 -29.89
N TYR A 568 -6.09 3.36 -28.88
CA TYR A 568 -5.93 4.69 -28.28
C TYR A 568 -4.51 5.20 -28.58
N PRO A 569 -4.33 6.01 -29.64
CA PRO A 569 -2.99 6.38 -30.13
C PRO A 569 -2.19 7.19 -29.11
N LEU A 570 -2.85 8.13 -28.42
CA LEU A 570 -2.21 9.00 -27.42
C LEU A 570 -1.64 8.18 -26.25
N SER A 571 -2.40 7.20 -25.78
CA SER A 571 -1.98 6.30 -24.70
C SER A 571 -1.17 5.10 -25.19
N LYS A 572 -1.07 4.89 -26.51
CA LYS A 572 -0.46 3.70 -27.15
C LYS A 572 -1.04 2.38 -26.63
N ILE A 573 -2.34 2.34 -26.40
CA ILE A 573 -3.03 1.17 -25.83
C ILE A 573 -4.05 0.62 -26.82
N LEU A 574 -3.98 -0.69 -27.07
CA LEU A 574 -5.02 -1.44 -27.78
C LEU A 574 -5.89 -2.16 -26.75
N VAL A 575 -7.20 -1.94 -26.82
CA VAL A 575 -8.21 -2.62 -26.00
C VAL A 575 -8.98 -3.59 -26.89
N ILE A 576 -9.09 -4.85 -26.47
CA ILE A 576 -9.87 -5.88 -27.16
C ILE A 576 -10.96 -6.37 -26.21
N LYS A 577 -12.23 -6.25 -26.63
CA LYS A 577 -13.38 -6.88 -26.00
C LYS A 577 -13.61 -8.25 -26.63
N ALA A 578 -13.18 -9.29 -25.94
CA ALA A 578 -13.35 -10.67 -26.36
C ALA A 578 -14.68 -11.26 -25.84
N THR A 579 -15.76 -11.17 -26.63
CA THR A 579 -17.08 -11.75 -26.28
C THR A 579 -17.33 -13.09 -26.97
N PRO A 580 -17.13 -14.25 -26.34
CA PRO A 580 -17.18 -15.56 -26.99
C PRO A 580 -18.46 -15.78 -27.80
N LYS A 581 -18.30 -16.34 -29.01
CA LYS A 581 -19.42 -16.71 -29.90
C LYS A 581 -19.61 -18.22 -30.00
N LYS A 582 -18.61 -19.03 -29.65
CA LYS A 582 -18.58 -20.51 -29.64
C LYS A 582 -17.50 -20.99 -28.65
N LYS A 583 -17.62 -22.20 -28.10
CA LYS A 583 -16.53 -22.89 -27.34
C LYS A 583 -15.37 -23.24 -28.29
N LYS A 584 -14.51 -22.27 -28.56
CA LYS A 584 -13.28 -22.42 -29.36
C LYS A 584 -12.20 -21.56 -28.73
N THR A 585 -10.95 -21.99 -28.85
CA THR A 585 -9.79 -21.20 -28.44
C THR A 585 -9.81 -19.82 -29.12
N LEU A 586 -9.56 -18.76 -28.34
CA LEU A 586 -9.43 -17.43 -28.90
C LEU A 586 -7.99 -17.19 -29.33
N ASN A 587 -7.81 -17.10 -30.64
CA ASN A 587 -6.52 -16.75 -31.23
C ASN A 587 -6.47 -15.24 -31.46
N ILE A 588 -5.54 -14.58 -30.79
CA ILE A 588 -5.19 -13.18 -31.02
C ILE A 588 -3.81 -13.15 -31.67
N LEU A 589 -3.70 -12.50 -32.82
CA LEU A 589 -2.43 -12.19 -33.47
C LEU A 589 -2.37 -10.69 -33.74
N LEU A 590 -1.40 -10.03 -33.14
CA LEU A 590 -1.11 -8.62 -33.35
C LEU A 590 0.22 -8.48 -34.06
N ARG A 591 0.31 -7.59 -35.05
CA ARG A 591 1.56 -7.15 -35.65
C ARG A 591 1.72 -5.64 -35.50
N PHE A 592 2.96 -5.23 -35.28
CA PHE A 592 3.35 -3.84 -35.01
C PHE A 592 4.50 -3.45 -35.91
N ASP A 593 4.63 -2.15 -36.18
CA ASP A 593 5.83 -1.63 -36.84
C ASP A 593 7.09 -1.95 -36.01
N LYS A 594 8.21 -2.21 -36.70
CA LYS A 594 9.51 -2.28 -36.04
C LYS A 594 9.80 -0.94 -35.39
N ILE A 595 10.15 -0.95 -34.10
CA ILE A 595 10.75 0.22 -33.46
C ILE A 595 12.08 0.48 -34.17
N THR A 596 12.21 1.59 -34.89
CA THR A 596 13.49 2.04 -35.43
C THR A 596 14.46 2.21 -34.28
N LYS A 597 15.51 1.37 -34.23
CA LYS A 597 16.65 1.62 -33.35
C LYS A 597 17.16 3.03 -33.67
N ARG A 598 17.18 3.93 -32.68
CA ARG A 598 18.02 5.13 -32.79
C ARG A 598 19.45 4.62 -32.82
N ILE A 599 20.02 4.55 -34.01
CA ILE A 599 21.47 4.42 -34.16
C ILE A 599 22.02 5.75 -33.66
N ASN A 600 22.72 5.73 -32.53
CA ASN A 600 23.45 6.89 -32.04
C ASN A 600 24.64 7.05 -32.98
N ILE A 601 24.61 8.00 -33.91
CA ILE A 601 25.67 8.20 -34.92
C ILE A 601 26.90 8.93 -34.30
N TYR A 602 27.07 8.82 -32.99
CA TYR A 602 28.15 9.46 -32.23
C TYR A 602 28.81 8.51 -31.22
N GLU A 603 28.72 7.19 -31.44
CA GLU A 603 29.64 6.22 -30.82
C GLU A 603 30.63 5.67 -31.84
#